data_AF-D0MVR0-F1
#
_entry.id   AF-D0MVR0-F1
#
_cell.length_a   1.000
_cell.length_b   1.000
_cell.length_c   1.000
_cell.angle_alpha   90.00
_cell.angle_beta   90.00
_cell.angle_gamma   90.00
#
_symmetry.space_group_name_H-M   'P 1'
#
loop_
_entity.id
_entity.type
_entity.pdbx_description
1 polymer ?
#
loop_
_entity_poly.entity_id
_entity_poly.type
_entity_poly.pdbx_seq_one_letter_code
_entity_poly.pdbx_strand_id
1 'polypeptide(L)'
;MDVLQHAAHGAVVTGGGITAAQSLFSRRLNPPSSLALALGSFVGVFRLLEGAGRKLSTGNRQRSPSASQAAAIASAVALTLLEAERKTIVVSYAVVEATLILVRNLTTLADVKYIDIPAGALAAGPLIDSWIYQSDAIATSQLAALDSFCQLPPKVLRRMRDEIPSGKLVSRCDVFHRGRSCVQFHRDYFIKGMKFAIRLYVPIYAVSVLAPKYKRWIWGPRPAFAPLVARYLRTCCCLTMLYQIPLGFSCLSPSDRHRATVKMAGVLTTLAFLAEHEKRRGSVMKAVGVYSTGAVAARLVAALGVPPKA
;
A
#
# COMPACT_ATOMS: atom_id res chain seq x y z
N MET A 1 5.17 33.44 23.01
CA MET A 1 4.06 33.41 22.03
C MET A 1 4.42 32.71 20.72
N ASP A 2 5.68 32.76 20.27
CA ASP A 2 6.10 32.23 18.94
C ASP A 2 5.85 30.73 18.72
N VAL A 3 5.99 29.89 19.75
CA VAL A 3 5.83 28.44 19.60
C VAL A 3 4.39 28.06 19.28
N LEU A 4 3.43 28.68 19.97
CA LEU A 4 2.01 28.43 19.77
C LEU A 4 1.56 28.93 18.38
N GLN A 5 2.05 30.09 17.95
CA GLN A 5 1.81 30.62 16.61
C GLN A 5 2.41 29.71 15.53
N HIS A 6 3.64 29.23 15.72
CA HIS A 6 4.30 28.34 14.76
C HIS A 6 3.61 26.97 14.65
N ALA A 7 3.13 26.44 15.77
CA ALA A 7 2.32 25.22 15.83
C ALA A 7 0.96 25.42 15.13
N ALA A 8 0.26 26.52 15.42
CA ALA A 8 -1.02 26.86 14.81
C ALA A 8 -0.88 27.06 13.29
N HIS A 9 0.14 27.79 12.83
CA HIS A 9 0.42 27.93 11.41
C HIS A 9 0.71 26.58 10.74
N GLY A 10 1.50 25.71 11.38
CA GLY A 10 1.75 24.36 10.87
C GLY A 10 0.45 23.56 10.71
N ALA A 11 -0.39 23.54 11.74
CA ALA A 11 -1.65 22.83 11.74
C ALA A 11 -2.62 23.35 10.66
N VAL A 12 -2.77 24.67 10.54
CA VAL A 12 -3.66 25.32 9.57
C VAL A 12 -3.16 25.10 8.14
N VAL A 13 -1.85 25.22 7.89
CA VAL A 13 -1.29 25.00 6.54
C VAL A 13 -1.46 23.54 6.12
N THR A 14 -1.20 22.58 7.02
CA THR A 14 -1.33 21.16 6.69
C THR A 14 -2.79 20.74 6.55
N GLY A 15 -3.64 21.01 7.55
CA GLY A 15 -5.06 20.62 7.51
C GLY A 15 -5.86 21.42 6.47
N GLY A 16 -5.67 22.74 6.43
CA GLY A 16 -6.31 23.61 5.45
C GLY A 16 -5.84 23.35 4.02
N GLY A 17 -4.55 23.09 3.81
CA GLY A 17 -4.00 22.74 2.50
C GLY A 17 -4.60 21.45 1.93
N ILE A 18 -4.73 20.41 2.76
CA ILE A 18 -5.37 19.14 2.35
C ILE A 18 -6.86 19.36 2.02
N THR A 19 -7.56 20.12 2.86
CA THR A 19 -8.99 20.43 2.68
C THR A 19 -9.24 21.24 1.40
N ALA A 20 -8.37 22.22 1.12
CA ALA A 20 -8.40 23.00 -0.11
C ALA A 20 -8.14 22.12 -1.34
N ALA A 21 -7.13 21.24 -1.29
CA ALA A 21 -6.85 20.30 -2.37
C ALA A 21 -8.04 19.35 -2.63
N GLN A 22 -8.65 18.78 -1.58
CA GLN A 22 -9.83 17.93 -1.70
C GLN A 22 -11.03 18.68 -2.30
N SER A 23 -11.22 19.94 -1.90
CA SER A 23 -12.28 20.79 -2.44
C SER A 23 -12.06 21.12 -3.91
N LEU A 24 -10.81 21.38 -4.31
CA LEU A 24 -10.43 21.59 -5.71
C LEU A 24 -10.66 20.34 -6.57
N PHE A 25 -10.23 19.16 -6.09
CA PHE A 25 -10.40 17.91 -6.84
C PHE A 25 -11.86 17.49 -6.99
N SER A 26 -12.69 17.75 -5.98
CA SER A 26 -14.12 17.47 -6.02
C SER A 26 -14.94 18.59 -6.69
N ARG A 27 -14.31 19.73 -7.00
CA ARG A 27 -14.95 20.96 -7.48
C ARG A 27 -16.10 21.44 -6.58
N ARG A 28 -16.03 21.12 -5.28
CA ARG A 28 -17.04 21.44 -4.26
C ARG A 28 -16.34 21.84 -2.97
N LEU A 29 -16.88 22.82 -2.26
CA LEU A 29 -16.40 23.16 -0.93
C LEU A 29 -16.77 22.02 0.01
N ASN A 30 -15.77 21.29 0.51
CA ASN A 30 -15.96 20.23 1.46
C ASN A 30 -15.45 20.66 2.84
N PRO A 31 -16.11 20.24 3.93
CA PRO A 31 -15.56 20.39 5.27
C PRO A 31 -14.23 19.61 5.39
N PRO A 32 -13.39 19.94 6.38
CA PRO A 32 -12.13 19.24 6.59
C PRO A 32 -12.39 17.76 6.86
N SER A 33 -11.75 16.90 6.06
CA SER A 33 -11.84 15.45 6.25
C SER A 33 -11.15 15.01 7.54
N SER A 34 -11.50 13.82 8.05
CA SER A 34 -10.82 13.15 9.17
C SER A 34 -9.29 13.11 8.98
N LEU A 35 -8.84 12.86 7.74
CA LEU A 35 -7.42 12.87 7.36
C LEU A 35 -6.79 14.26 7.50
N ALA A 36 -7.48 15.31 7.04
CA ALA A 36 -7.00 16.68 7.14
C ALA A 36 -6.88 17.12 8.60
N LEU A 37 -7.88 16.79 9.43
CA LEU A 37 -7.87 17.06 10.87
C LEU A 37 -6.75 16.29 11.59
N ALA A 38 -6.58 15.00 11.29
CA ALA A 38 -5.55 14.18 11.90
C ALA A 38 -4.13 14.64 11.55
N LEU A 39 -3.86 15.00 10.29
CA LEU A 39 -2.54 15.49 9.89
C LEU A 39 -2.28 16.92 10.40
N GLY A 40 -3.30 17.78 10.41
CA GLY A 40 -3.22 19.09 11.03
C GLY A 40 -2.93 19.01 12.53
N SER A 41 -3.64 18.14 13.26
CA SER A 41 -3.41 17.93 14.69
C SER A 41 -2.03 17.34 14.98
N PHE A 42 -1.57 16.38 14.16
CA PHE A 42 -0.22 15.83 14.26
C PHE A 42 0.84 16.93 14.20
N VAL A 43 0.80 17.75 13.15
CA VAL A 43 1.79 18.82 12.93
C VAL A 43 1.71 19.87 14.04
N GLY A 44 0.50 20.25 14.47
CA GLY A 44 0.30 21.21 15.56
C GLY A 44 0.87 20.72 16.89
N VAL A 45 0.48 19.52 17.32
CA VAL A 45 0.93 18.92 18.59
C VAL A 45 2.43 18.65 18.56
N PHE A 46 2.95 18.11 17.46
CA PHE A 46 4.39 17.84 17.31
C PHE A 46 5.22 19.13 17.45
N ARG A 47 4.88 20.18 16.70
CA ARG A 47 5.60 21.46 16.73
C ARG A 47 5.47 22.17 18.05
N LEU A 48 4.31 22.05 18.71
CA LEU A 48 4.10 22.60 20.05
C LEU A 48 5.04 21.94 21.07
N LEU A 49 5.08 20.60 21.09
CA LEU A 49 5.90 19.83 22.04
C LEU A 49 7.40 19.96 21.74
N GLU A 50 7.80 19.91 20.48
CA GLU A 50 9.20 20.10 20.07
C GLU A 50 9.66 21.54 20.37
N GLY A 51 8.85 22.54 20.05
CA GLY A 51 9.18 23.95 20.29
C GLY A 51 9.18 24.32 21.77
N ALA A 52 8.29 23.73 22.58
CA ALA A 52 8.30 23.90 24.03
C ALA A 52 9.52 23.21 24.66
N GLY A 53 9.87 22.01 24.20
CA GLY A 53 11.05 21.28 24.69
C GLY A 53 12.37 22.02 24.47
N ARG A 54 12.52 22.70 23.33
CA ARG A 54 13.70 23.53 23.04
C ARG A 54 13.80 24.78 23.93
N LYS A 55 12.69 25.41 24.30
CA LYS A 55 12.67 26.60 25.18
C LYS A 55 12.87 26.27 26.67
N LEU A 56 12.49 25.07 27.11
CA LEU A 56 12.70 24.62 28.50
C LEU A 56 14.11 24.07 28.78
N SER A 57 14.77 23.46 27.77
CA SER A 57 16.13 22.93 27.91
C SER A 57 17.20 23.99 28.20
N THR A 58 16.92 25.26 27.95
CA THR A 58 17.83 26.38 28.23
C THR A 58 17.76 26.90 29.66
N GLY A 59 16.78 26.47 30.48
CA GLY A 59 16.51 27.08 31.78
C GLY A 59 16.59 26.17 33.00
N ASN A 60 16.27 24.88 32.90
CA ASN A 60 16.35 23.98 34.05
C ASN A 60 16.34 22.50 33.66
N ARG A 61 16.86 21.65 34.54
CA ARG A 61 17.12 20.19 34.42
C ARG A 61 15.87 19.30 34.21
N GLN A 62 14.79 19.80 33.62
CA GLN A 62 13.56 19.04 33.36
C GLN A 62 13.65 18.42 31.96
N ARG A 63 13.57 17.08 31.90
CA ARG A 63 13.59 16.30 30.65
C ARG A 63 12.50 16.80 29.70
N SER A 64 12.90 17.65 28.74
CA SER A 64 12.05 18.02 27.63
C SER A 64 11.69 16.76 26.83
N PRO A 65 10.45 16.65 26.32
CA PRO A 65 10.09 15.52 25.48
C PRO A 65 11.03 15.48 24.27
N SER A 66 11.68 14.35 24.05
CA SER A 66 12.51 14.15 22.85
C SER A 66 11.63 14.30 21.60
N ALA A 67 12.24 14.58 20.44
CA ALA A 67 11.50 14.61 19.17
C ALA A 67 10.72 13.30 18.93
N SER A 68 11.24 12.16 19.39
CA SER A 68 10.53 10.87 19.33
C SER A 68 9.31 10.81 20.25
N GLN A 69 9.38 11.35 21.47
CA GLN A 69 8.25 11.43 22.40
C GLN A 69 7.17 12.40 21.91
N ALA A 70 7.58 13.56 21.38
CA ALA A 70 6.67 14.52 20.76
C ALA A 70 5.95 13.90 19.55
N ALA A 71 6.67 13.15 18.70
CA ALA A 71 6.09 12.44 17.56
C ALA A 71 5.13 11.33 18.01
N ALA A 72 5.44 10.60 19.08
CA ALA A 72 4.55 9.56 19.62
C ALA A 72 3.23 10.16 20.14
N ILE A 73 3.30 11.25 20.92
CA ILE A 73 2.10 11.93 21.44
C ILE A 73 1.28 12.52 20.30
N ALA A 74 1.93 13.19 19.34
CA ALA A 74 1.26 13.71 18.15
C ALA A 74 0.60 12.60 17.32
N SER A 75 1.27 11.45 17.19
CA SER A 75 0.71 10.27 16.50
C SER A 75 -0.52 9.73 17.22
N ALA A 76 -0.51 9.67 18.55
CA ALA A 76 -1.66 9.23 19.33
C ALA A 76 -2.87 10.14 19.13
N VAL A 77 -2.68 11.47 19.16
CA VAL A 77 -3.74 12.46 18.89
C VAL A 77 -4.22 12.40 17.44
N ALA A 78 -3.33 12.21 16.48
CA ALA A 78 -3.72 12.04 15.08
C ALA A 78 -4.52 10.76 14.87
N LEU A 79 -4.11 9.67 15.52
CA LEU A 79 -4.81 8.40 15.47
C LEU A 79 -6.21 8.51 16.03
N THR A 80 -6.49 9.24 17.12
CA THR A 80 -7.88 9.34 17.62
C THR A 80 -8.83 9.96 16.59
N LEU A 81 -8.35 10.92 15.80
CA LEU A 81 -9.12 11.66 14.79
C LEU A 81 -9.28 10.94 13.46
N LEU A 82 -8.49 9.88 13.19
CA LEU A 82 -8.60 9.10 11.96
C LEU A 82 -9.83 8.18 11.97
N GLU A 83 -10.41 7.94 10.78
CA GLU A 83 -11.41 6.89 10.57
C GLU A 83 -10.83 5.49 10.87
N ALA A 84 -11.69 4.56 11.30
CA ALA A 84 -11.31 3.19 11.65
C ALA A 84 -10.52 2.48 10.52
N GLU A 85 -10.96 2.60 9.26
CA GLU A 85 -10.24 1.98 8.13
C GLU A 85 -8.81 2.54 7.97
N ARG A 86 -8.65 3.85 8.11
CA ARG A 86 -7.35 4.52 7.98
C ARG A 86 -6.43 4.22 9.17
N LYS A 87 -7.00 4.11 10.37
CA LYS A 87 -6.28 3.66 11.58
C LYS A 87 -5.63 2.31 11.33
N THR A 88 -6.38 1.35 10.80
CA THR A 88 -5.85 0.00 10.49
C THR A 88 -4.66 0.09 9.53
N ILE A 89 -4.76 0.88 8.46
CA ILE A 89 -3.65 1.05 7.50
C ILE A 89 -2.41 1.65 8.17
N VAL A 90 -2.58 2.71 8.97
CA VAL A 90 -1.47 3.39 9.64
C VAL A 90 -0.81 2.46 10.67
N VAL A 91 -1.60 1.75 11.47
CA VAL A 91 -1.08 0.78 12.45
C VAL A 91 -0.38 -0.38 11.76
N SER A 92 -0.96 -0.95 10.71
CA SER A 92 -0.32 -1.97 9.88
C SER A 92 1.02 -1.50 9.32
N TYR A 93 1.09 -0.25 8.83
CA TYR A 93 2.35 0.33 8.35
C TYR A 93 3.37 0.47 9.48
N ALA A 94 2.97 0.96 10.64
CA ALA A 94 3.83 1.08 11.81
C ALA A 94 4.36 -0.29 12.28
N VAL A 95 3.52 -1.32 12.30
CA VAL A 95 3.92 -2.71 12.61
C VAL A 95 4.95 -3.21 11.61
N VAL A 96 4.71 -3.04 10.31
CA VAL A 96 5.66 -3.46 9.27
C VAL A 96 7.00 -2.75 9.42
N GLU A 97 7.03 -1.44 9.63
CA GLU A 97 8.27 -0.69 9.85
C GLU A 97 8.99 -1.13 11.13
N ALA A 98 8.26 -1.33 12.22
CA ALA A 98 8.83 -1.80 13.48
C ALA A 98 9.46 -3.19 13.33
N THR A 99 8.78 -4.11 12.64
CA THR A 99 9.32 -5.43 12.33
C THR A 99 10.57 -5.33 11.47
N LEU A 100 10.59 -4.47 10.44
CA LEU A 100 11.77 -4.29 9.59
C LEU A 100 12.96 -3.71 10.36
N ILE A 101 12.72 -2.75 11.27
CA ILE A 101 13.75 -2.21 12.16
C ILE A 101 14.27 -3.32 13.09
N LEU A 102 13.38 -4.10 13.68
CA LEU A 102 13.73 -5.18 14.59
C LEU A 102 14.57 -6.25 13.88
N VAL A 103 14.15 -6.68 12.70
CA VAL A 103 14.89 -7.65 11.87
C VAL A 103 16.28 -7.11 11.53
N ARG A 104 16.38 -5.84 11.13
CA ARG A 104 17.67 -5.21 10.82
C ARG A 104 18.60 -5.13 12.04
N ASN A 105 18.05 -4.92 13.24
CA ASN A 105 18.85 -4.81 14.46
C ASN A 105 19.23 -6.18 15.05
N LEU A 106 18.39 -7.19 14.89
CA LEU A 106 18.57 -8.51 15.51
C LEU A 106 19.17 -9.57 14.58
N THR A 107 19.19 -9.32 13.26
CA THR A 107 19.63 -10.31 12.28
C THR A 107 20.45 -9.68 11.16
N THR A 108 21.35 -10.47 10.56
CA THR A 108 22.05 -10.12 9.32
C THR A 108 21.20 -10.36 8.08
N LEU A 109 19.94 -10.77 8.23
CA LEU A 109 19.03 -11.04 7.12
C LEU A 109 18.82 -9.81 6.24
N ALA A 110 18.87 -8.61 6.81
CA ALA A 110 18.73 -7.35 6.07
C ALA A 110 19.85 -7.13 5.03
N ASP A 111 21.02 -7.77 5.22
CA ASP A 111 22.17 -7.66 4.32
C ASP A 111 22.15 -8.72 3.20
N VAL A 112 21.25 -9.70 3.29
CA VAL A 112 21.11 -10.76 2.29
C VAL A 112 20.41 -10.21 1.04
N LYS A 113 21.13 -10.25 -0.09
CA LYS A 113 20.60 -9.80 -1.37
C LYS A 113 19.34 -10.60 -1.74
N TYR A 114 18.27 -9.89 -2.10
CA TYR A 114 16.96 -10.46 -2.46
C TYR A 114 16.17 -11.14 -1.34
N ILE A 115 16.56 -10.99 -0.06
CA ILE A 115 15.78 -11.50 1.09
C ILE A 115 14.33 -11.00 1.11
N ASP A 116 14.13 -9.86 0.47
CA ASP A 116 12.88 -9.17 0.42
C ASP A 116 11.86 -9.94 -0.44
N ILE A 117 12.29 -10.77 -1.40
CA ILE A 117 11.42 -11.66 -2.20
C ILE A 117 10.79 -12.79 -1.36
N PRO A 118 11.55 -13.66 -0.66
CA PRO A 118 10.96 -14.69 0.19
C PRO A 118 10.18 -14.09 1.37
N ALA A 119 10.60 -12.95 1.93
CA ALA A 119 9.81 -12.24 2.92
C ALA A 119 8.47 -11.75 2.34
N GLY A 120 8.48 -11.21 1.12
CA GLY A 120 7.27 -10.82 0.40
C GLY A 120 6.36 -12.02 0.12
N ALA A 121 6.93 -13.21 -0.15
CA ALA A 121 6.16 -14.41 -0.44
C ALA A 121 5.33 -14.85 0.78
N LEU A 122 5.91 -14.76 1.97
CA LEU A 122 5.24 -15.03 3.23
C LEU A 122 4.06 -14.08 3.48
N ALA A 123 4.15 -12.83 3.00
CA ALA A 123 3.06 -11.85 3.10
C ALA A 123 2.01 -12.03 1.99
N ALA A 124 2.44 -12.25 0.75
CA ALA A 124 1.57 -12.28 -0.41
C ALA A 124 0.65 -13.52 -0.46
N GLY A 125 1.14 -14.68 -0.01
CA GLY A 125 0.35 -15.91 0.07
C GLY A 125 -0.95 -15.74 0.88
N PRO A 126 -0.87 -15.36 2.17
CA PRO A 126 -2.03 -15.10 3.02
C PRO A 126 -2.94 -13.98 2.50
N LEU A 127 -2.38 -12.95 1.87
CA LEU A 127 -3.16 -11.87 1.28
C LEU A 127 -4.06 -12.38 0.15
N ILE A 128 -3.51 -13.15 -0.79
CA ILE A 128 -4.27 -13.71 -1.91
C ILE A 128 -5.24 -14.81 -1.46
N ASP A 129 -4.87 -15.64 -0.47
CA ASP A 129 -5.80 -16.59 0.18
C ASP A 129 -7.01 -15.84 0.76
N SER A 130 -6.76 -14.77 1.52
CA SER A 130 -7.84 -13.99 2.15
C SER A 130 -8.67 -13.24 1.11
N TRP A 131 -8.05 -12.72 0.05
CA TRP A 131 -8.74 -12.01 -1.02
C TRP A 131 -9.74 -12.88 -1.80
N ILE A 132 -9.50 -14.19 -1.86
CA ILE A 132 -10.37 -15.16 -2.55
C ILE A 132 -11.33 -15.85 -1.59
N TYR A 133 -10.85 -16.33 -0.43
CA TYR A 133 -11.63 -17.17 0.49
C TYR A 133 -12.32 -16.40 1.62
N GLN A 134 -11.90 -15.17 1.91
CA GLN A 134 -12.36 -14.38 3.07
C GLN A 134 -12.47 -12.90 2.70
N SER A 135 -12.99 -12.61 1.50
CA SER A 135 -13.08 -11.24 0.98
C SER A 135 -14.00 -10.35 1.81
N ASP A 136 -14.96 -10.95 2.50
CA ASP A 136 -15.88 -10.32 3.46
C ASP A 136 -15.17 -9.81 4.71
N ALA A 137 -14.07 -10.45 5.12
CA ALA A 137 -13.24 -10.01 6.24
C ALA A 137 -12.30 -8.85 5.86
N ILE A 138 -12.09 -8.58 4.57
CA ILE A 138 -11.21 -7.49 4.10
C ILE A 138 -12.01 -6.19 4.04
N ALA A 139 -11.43 -5.09 4.53
CA ALA A 139 -12.03 -3.77 4.43
C ALA A 139 -12.39 -3.43 2.97
N THR A 140 -13.58 -2.86 2.75
CA THR A 140 -14.12 -2.61 1.40
C THR A 140 -13.18 -1.78 0.53
N SER A 141 -12.52 -0.78 1.12
CA SER A 141 -11.52 0.05 0.43
C SER A 141 -10.29 -0.73 -0.03
N GLN A 142 -9.81 -1.68 0.78
CA GLN A 142 -8.68 -2.55 0.43
C GLN A 142 -9.09 -3.57 -0.64
N LEU A 143 -10.27 -4.18 -0.51
CA LEU A 143 -10.81 -5.11 -1.49
C LEU A 143 -10.97 -4.42 -2.86
N ALA A 144 -11.53 -3.22 -2.89
CA ALA A 144 -11.67 -2.42 -4.10
C ALA A 144 -10.31 -2.08 -4.75
N ALA A 145 -9.28 -1.83 -3.94
CA ALA A 145 -7.94 -1.59 -4.44
C ALA A 145 -7.34 -2.85 -5.10
N LEU A 146 -7.42 -4.01 -4.43
CA LEU A 146 -6.95 -5.30 -4.98
C LEU A 146 -7.68 -5.66 -6.29
N ASP A 147 -9.00 -5.47 -6.33
CA ASP A 147 -9.84 -5.71 -7.51
C ASP A 147 -9.46 -4.80 -8.67
N SER A 148 -9.24 -3.53 -8.36
CA SER A 148 -8.79 -2.54 -9.33
C SER A 148 -7.41 -2.89 -9.86
N PHE A 149 -6.44 -3.26 -9.02
CA PHE A 149 -5.10 -3.63 -9.49
C PHE A 149 -5.09 -4.91 -10.32
N CYS A 150 -5.96 -5.87 -10.01
CA CYS A 150 -6.07 -7.10 -10.77
C CYS A 150 -6.69 -6.91 -12.17
N GLN A 151 -7.43 -5.83 -12.44
CA GLN A 151 -7.98 -5.56 -13.78
C GLN A 151 -8.86 -6.69 -14.38
N LEU A 152 -9.25 -7.70 -13.60
CA LEU A 152 -10.24 -8.69 -14.04
C LEU A 152 -11.63 -8.06 -14.11
N PRO A 153 -12.50 -8.52 -15.02
CA PRO A 153 -13.89 -8.06 -15.06
C PRO A 153 -14.60 -8.33 -13.72
N PRO A 154 -15.47 -7.43 -13.22
CA PRO A 154 -16.20 -7.63 -11.96
C PRO A 154 -17.03 -8.92 -11.91
N LYS A 155 -17.50 -9.42 -13.07
CA LYS A 155 -18.21 -10.69 -13.17
C LYS A 155 -17.27 -11.90 -12.91
N VAL A 156 -16.02 -11.81 -13.36
CA VAL A 156 -14.99 -12.83 -13.14
C VAL A 156 -14.52 -12.81 -11.69
N LEU A 157 -14.32 -11.62 -11.11
CA LEU A 157 -13.94 -11.48 -9.69
C LEU A 157 -15.01 -12.05 -8.73
N ARG A 158 -16.29 -11.81 -9.01
CA ARG A 158 -17.40 -12.43 -8.26
C ARG A 158 -17.37 -13.94 -8.39
N ARG A 159 -17.34 -14.46 -9.62
CA ARG A 159 -17.24 -15.90 -9.88
C ARG A 159 -16.04 -16.55 -9.20
N MET A 160 -14.90 -15.88 -9.20
CA MET A 160 -13.68 -16.35 -8.53
C MET A 160 -13.91 -16.56 -7.04
N ARG A 161 -14.61 -15.65 -6.36
CA ARG A 161 -14.93 -15.74 -4.93
C ARG A 161 -16.08 -16.69 -4.62
N ASP A 162 -16.97 -16.93 -5.57
CA ASP A 162 -18.10 -17.83 -5.37
C ASP A 162 -17.70 -19.29 -5.64
N GLU A 163 -17.01 -19.55 -6.75
CA GLU A 163 -16.76 -20.91 -7.24
C GLU A 163 -15.48 -21.53 -6.68
N ILE A 164 -14.38 -20.78 -6.51
CA ILE A 164 -13.10 -21.34 -6.01
C ILE A 164 -13.22 -21.83 -4.55
N PRO A 165 -13.88 -21.08 -3.64
CA PRO A 165 -14.10 -21.55 -2.27
C PRO A 165 -15.11 -22.68 -2.16
N SER A 166 -16.03 -22.83 -3.12
CA SER A 166 -17.11 -23.82 -3.05
C SER A 166 -16.64 -25.28 -3.00
N GLY A 167 -15.40 -25.55 -3.40
CA GLY A 167 -14.86 -26.91 -3.50
C GLY A 167 -15.45 -27.76 -4.64
N LYS A 168 -16.46 -27.25 -5.37
CA LYS A 168 -17.14 -27.94 -6.47
C LYS A 168 -16.53 -27.65 -7.84
N LEU A 169 -15.42 -26.91 -7.86
CA LEU A 169 -14.81 -26.42 -9.09
C LEU A 169 -14.07 -27.54 -9.83
N VAL A 170 -14.45 -27.76 -11.09
CA VAL A 170 -13.76 -28.71 -11.98
C VAL A 170 -12.48 -28.10 -12.57
N SER A 171 -12.52 -26.81 -12.94
CA SER A 171 -11.38 -26.11 -13.54
C SER A 171 -11.35 -24.64 -13.18
N ARG A 172 -10.17 -24.12 -12.84
CA ARG A 172 -9.95 -22.68 -12.63
C ARG A 172 -9.98 -21.89 -13.94
N CYS A 173 -9.68 -22.53 -15.06
CA CYS A 173 -9.78 -21.88 -16.37
C CYS A 173 -11.23 -21.45 -16.69
N ASP A 174 -12.23 -22.25 -16.29
CA ASP A 174 -13.65 -21.91 -16.48
C ASP A 174 -14.11 -20.73 -15.61
N VAL A 175 -13.46 -20.53 -14.47
CA VAL A 175 -13.66 -19.35 -13.62
C VAL A 175 -13.15 -18.10 -14.33
N PHE A 176 -11.90 -18.13 -14.77
CA PHE A 176 -11.20 -16.94 -15.26
C PHE A 176 -11.52 -16.59 -16.71
N HIS A 177 -11.68 -17.59 -17.59
CA HIS A 177 -11.79 -17.38 -19.03
C HIS A 177 -12.61 -18.45 -19.77
N ARG A 178 -13.84 -18.71 -19.31
CA ARG A 178 -14.79 -19.63 -19.98
C ARG A 178 -14.93 -19.32 -21.48
N GLY A 179 -14.73 -20.36 -22.31
CA GLY A 179 -14.87 -20.26 -23.77
C GLY A 179 -13.71 -19.54 -24.48
N ARG A 180 -12.57 -19.32 -23.81
CA ARG A 180 -11.34 -18.80 -24.41
C ARG A 180 -10.17 -19.72 -24.08
N SER A 181 -9.18 -19.79 -24.97
CA SER A 181 -7.93 -20.48 -24.66
C SER A 181 -7.09 -19.67 -23.65
N CYS A 182 -6.29 -20.36 -22.84
CA CYS A 182 -5.41 -19.71 -21.86
C CYS A 182 -4.50 -18.67 -22.52
N VAL A 183 -3.96 -18.98 -23.71
CA VAL A 183 -3.07 -18.08 -24.48
C VAL A 183 -3.80 -16.79 -24.87
N GLN A 184 -5.02 -16.89 -25.38
CA GLN A 184 -5.82 -15.70 -25.75
C GLN A 184 -6.12 -14.85 -24.52
N PHE A 185 -6.57 -15.48 -23.43
CA PHE A 185 -6.83 -14.78 -22.17
C PHE A 185 -5.60 -14.04 -21.64
N HIS A 186 -4.46 -14.73 -21.56
CA HIS A 186 -3.23 -14.14 -21.03
C HIS A 186 -2.68 -13.02 -21.88
N ARG A 187 -2.78 -13.12 -23.21
CA ARG A 187 -2.38 -12.04 -24.12
C ARG A 187 -3.25 -10.81 -23.92
N ASP A 188 -4.56 -10.98 -23.93
CA ASP A 188 -5.52 -9.87 -23.78
C ASP A 188 -5.40 -9.22 -22.40
N TYR A 189 -5.23 -10.04 -21.35
CA TYR A 189 -5.02 -9.58 -19.99
C TYR A 189 -3.72 -8.79 -19.86
N PHE A 190 -2.62 -9.26 -20.43
CA PHE A 190 -1.33 -8.56 -20.41
C PHE A 190 -1.44 -7.17 -21.06
N ILE A 191 -2.06 -7.08 -22.24
CA ILE A 191 -2.27 -5.79 -22.93
C ILE A 191 -3.12 -4.85 -22.07
N LYS A 192 -4.21 -5.36 -21.48
CA LYS A 192 -5.08 -4.57 -20.60
C LYS A 192 -4.33 -4.09 -19.35
N GLY A 193 -3.59 -4.98 -18.70
CA GLY A 193 -2.78 -4.69 -17.52
C GLY A 193 -1.73 -3.63 -17.80
N MET A 194 -1.00 -3.75 -18.91
CA MET A 194 -0.01 -2.75 -19.33
C MET A 194 -0.65 -1.38 -19.58
N LYS A 195 -1.80 -1.33 -20.27
CA LYS A 195 -2.52 -0.07 -20.51
C LYS A 195 -2.97 0.60 -19.22
N PHE A 196 -3.46 -0.18 -18.25
CA PHE A 196 -3.83 0.32 -16.93
C PHE A 196 -2.61 0.81 -16.15
N ALA A 197 -1.54 0.02 -16.08
CA ALA A 197 -0.31 0.37 -15.39
C ALA A 197 0.30 1.65 -15.95
N ILE A 198 0.26 1.82 -17.28
CA ILE A 198 0.72 3.03 -17.94
C ILE A 198 -0.08 4.24 -17.44
N ARG A 199 -1.41 4.17 -17.52
CA ARG A 199 -2.30 5.26 -17.07
C ARG A 199 -2.13 5.60 -15.60
N LEU A 200 -1.91 4.59 -14.75
CA LEU A 200 -1.69 4.77 -13.32
C LEU A 200 -0.36 5.48 -13.02
N TYR A 201 0.72 5.07 -13.70
CA TYR A 201 2.06 5.57 -13.40
C TYR A 201 2.46 6.83 -14.17
N VAL A 202 1.85 7.17 -15.31
CA VAL A 202 2.12 8.42 -16.03
C VAL A 202 2.03 9.64 -15.10
N PRO A 203 0.93 9.89 -14.36
CA PRO A 203 0.84 11.09 -13.52
C PRO A 203 1.85 11.06 -12.37
N ILE A 204 2.09 9.88 -11.78
CA ILE A 204 3.05 9.70 -10.68
C ILE A 204 4.47 10.02 -11.15
N TYR A 205 4.88 9.49 -12.31
CA TYR A 205 6.20 9.74 -12.88
C TYR A 205 6.33 11.16 -13.41
N ALA A 206 5.28 11.74 -14.00
CA ALA A 206 5.28 13.13 -14.42
C ALA A 206 5.55 14.05 -13.24
N VAL A 207 4.81 13.90 -12.13
CA VAL A 207 5.04 14.68 -10.91
C VAL A 207 6.42 14.39 -10.30
N SER A 208 6.84 13.12 -10.25
CA SER A 208 8.14 12.72 -9.66
C SER A 208 9.35 13.15 -10.48
N VAL A 209 9.19 13.39 -11.79
CA VAL A 209 10.23 13.93 -12.66
C VAL A 209 10.19 15.45 -12.63
N LEU A 210 9.01 16.06 -12.69
CA LEU A 210 8.84 17.51 -12.72
C LEU A 210 9.20 18.14 -11.37
N ALA A 211 8.69 17.67 -10.24
CA ALA A 211 8.85 18.35 -8.96
C ALA A 211 10.31 18.43 -8.44
N PRO A 212 11.10 17.34 -8.41
CA PRO A 212 12.47 17.37 -7.87
C PRO A 212 13.50 17.87 -8.89
N LYS A 213 13.19 17.78 -10.19
CA LYS A 213 14.13 18.15 -11.27
C LYS A 213 13.72 19.44 -11.99
N TYR A 214 12.69 20.16 -11.55
CA TYR A 214 12.25 21.41 -12.20
C TYR A 214 13.43 22.39 -12.34
N LYS A 215 14.26 22.54 -11.29
CA LYS A 215 15.48 23.37 -11.36
C LYS A 215 16.49 22.86 -12.39
N ARG A 216 16.72 21.54 -12.49
CA ARG A 216 17.61 20.96 -13.52
C ARG A 216 17.01 20.98 -14.92
N TRP A 217 15.69 21.03 -15.04
CA TRP A 217 15.01 21.08 -16.34
C TRP A 217 14.99 22.50 -16.91
N ILE A 218 14.94 23.51 -16.03
CA ILE A 218 15.01 24.94 -16.41
C ILE A 218 16.47 25.43 -16.49
N TRP A 219 17.37 24.98 -15.60
CA TRP A 219 18.72 25.55 -15.42
C TRP A 219 19.88 24.54 -15.50
N GLY A 220 19.62 23.27 -15.84
CA GLY A 220 20.65 22.22 -15.83
C GLY A 220 20.59 21.26 -17.03
N PRO A 221 21.51 20.29 -17.09
CA PRO A 221 21.48 19.27 -18.13
C PRO A 221 20.22 18.40 -17.96
N ARG A 222 19.43 18.32 -19.04
CA ARG A 222 18.19 17.54 -19.06
C ARG A 222 18.50 16.08 -18.75
N PRO A 223 17.72 15.41 -17.90
CA PRO A 223 17.94 14.00 -17.62
C PRO A 223 17.72 13.18 -18.89
N ALA A 224 18.60 12.20 -19.14
CA ALA A 224 18.46 11.28 -20.26
C ALA A 224 17.09 10.58 -20.21
N PHE A 225 16.33 10.69 -21.31
CA PHE A 225 14.95 10.21 -21.37
C PHE A 225 14.86 8.68 -21.42
N ALA A 226 15.75 8.04 -22.19
CA ALA A 226 15.77 6.58 -22.36
C ALA A 226 15.82 5.77 -21.03
N PRO A 227 16.71 6.05 -20.06
CA PRO A 227 16.72 5.32 -18.79
C PRO A 227 15.50 5.61 -17.92
N LEU A 228 14.86 6.78 -18.06
CA LEU A 228 13.61 7.08 -17.37
C LEU A 228 12.45 6.25 -17.94
N VAL A 229 12.34 6.17 -19.27
CA VAL A 229 11.35 5.34 -19.95
C VAL A 229 11.56 3.86 -19.62
N ALA A 230 12.80 3.37 -19.66
CA ALA A 230 13.10 1.98 -19.31
C ALA A 230 12.69 1.65 -17.87
N ARG A 231 12.98 2.52 -16.89
CA ARG A 231 12.54 2.35 -15.50
C ARG A 231 11.02 2.38 -15.37
N TYR A 232 10.37 3.26 -16.12
CA TYR A 232 8.91 3.37 -16.15
C TYR A 232 8.24 2.13 -16.73
N LEU A 233 8.71 1.63 -17.88
CA LEU A 233 8.17 0.43 -18.52
C LEU A 233 8.39 -0.80 -17.65
N ARG A 234 9.57 -0.91 -17.03
CA ARG A 234 9.87 -1.95 -16.04
C ARG A 234 8.86 -1.98 -14.90
N THR A 235 8.52 -0.81 -14.36
CA THR A 235 7.50 -0.65 -13.31
C THR A 235 6.11 -1.05 -13.81
N CYS A 236 5.74 -0.71 -15.04
CA CYS A 236 4.47 -1.12 -15.63
C CYS A 236 4.41 -2.65 -15.85
N CYS A 237 5.50 -3.23 -16.34
CA CYS A 237 5.66 -4.68 -16.47
C CYS A 237 5.56 -5.37 -15.11
N CYS A 238 6.24 -4.88 -14.07
CA CYS A 238 6.14 -5.45 -12.72
C CYS A 238 4.69 -5.49 -12.24
N LEU A 239 3.95 -4.37 -12.34
CA LEU A 239 2.54 -4.34 -11.93
C LEU A 239 1.67 -5.33 -12.72
N THR A 240 1.91 -5.45 -14.03
CA THR A 240 1.17 -6.41 -14.88
C THR A 240 1.52 -7.86 -14.50
N MET A 241 2.80 -8.14 -14.26
CA MET A 241 3.29 -9.48 -13.92
C MET A 241 2.84 -9.95 -12.53
N LEU A 242 2.55 -9.02 -11.60
CA LEU A 242 2.03 -9.35 -10.26
C LEU A 242 0.79 -10.23 -10.31
N TYR A 243 -0.05 -10.06 -11.32
CA TYR A 243 -1.26 -10.86 -11.51
C TYR A 243 -1.17 -11.81 -12.71
N GLN A 244 -0.35 -11.51 -13.73
CA GLN A 244 -0.16 -12.42 -14.86
C GLN A 244 0.49 -13.75 -14.42
N ILE A 245 1.51 -13.69 -13.58
CA ILE A 245 2.22 -14.88 -13.06
C ILE A 245 1.28 -15.81 -12.27
N PRO A 246 0.56 -15.35 -11.24
CA PRO A 246 -0.34 -16.22 -10.48
C PRO A 246 -1.50 -16.77 -11.32
N LEU A 247 -2.06 -15.98 -12.25
CA LEU A 247 -3.10 -16.46 -13.16
C LEU A 247 -2.55 -17.53 -14.11
N GLY A 248 -1.34 -17.36 -14.63
CA GLY A 248 -0.67 -18.35 -15.48
C GLY A 248 -0.41 -19.64 -14.73
N PHE A 249 0.11 -19.55 -13.51
CA PHE A 249 0.30 -20.69 -12.64
C PHE A 249 -1.03 -21.41 -12.33
N SER A 250 -2.10 -20.65 -12.08
CA SER A 250 -3.43 -21.22 -11.83
C SER A 250 -3.96 -22.05 -13.01
N CYS A 251 -3.64 -21.66 -14.25
CA CYS A 251 -4.04 -22.37 -15.47
C CYS A 251 -3.20 -23.64 -15.71
N LEU A 252 -1.93 -23.65 -15.28
CA LEU A 252 -1.03 -24.80 -15.45
C LEU A 252 -1.12 -25.81 -14.30
N SER A 253 -1.57 -25.37 -13.12
CA SER A 253 -1.65 -26.19 -11.93
C SER A 253 -2.82 -27.20 -12.03
N PRO A 254 -2.70 -28.40 -11.43
CA PRO A 254 -3.79 -29.38 -11.34
C PRO A 254 -5.02 -28.87 -10.55
N SER A 255 -6.22 -29.32 -10.94
CA SER A 255 -7.50 -28.87 -10.34
C SER A 255 -7.86 -29.53 -9.00
N ASP A 256 -7.04 -30.42 -8.46
CA ASP A 256 -7.34 -31.20 -7.26
C ASP A 256 -7.17 -30.41 -5.95
N ARG A 257 -6.35 -29.34 -5.93
CA ARG A 257 -5.99 -28.60 -4.71
C ARG A 257 -6.09 -27.08 -4.85
N HIS A 258 -7.30 -26.57 -5.15
CA HIS A 258 -7.55 -25.14 -5.38
C HIS A 258 -6.96 -24.19 -4.33
N ARG A 259 -7.14 -24.47 -3.03
CA ARG A 259 -6.64 -23.59 -1.98
C ARG A 259 -5.12 -23.57 -1.87
N ALA A 260 -4.47 -24.73 -2.07
CA ALA A 260 -3.02 -24.80 -2.10
C ALA A 260 -2.47 -24.06 -3.33
N THR A 261 -3.10 -24.23 -4.50
CA THR A 261 -2.77 -23.48 -5.72
C THR A 261 -2.91 -21.97 -5.50
N VAL A 262 -3.97 -21.52 -4.84
CA VAL A 262 -4.18 -20.09 -4.52
C VAL A 262 -3.07 -19.54 -3.63
N LYS A 263 -2.68 -20.27 -2.57
CA LYS A 263 -1.55 -19.87 -1.70
C LYS A 263 -0.23 -19.80 -2.47
N MET A 264 0.05 -20.81 -3.29
CA MET A 264 1.25 -20.85 -4.12
C MET A 264 1.25 -19.75 -5.19
N ALA A 265 0.11 -19.46 -5.82
CA ALA A 265 -0.06 -18.35 -6.73
C ALA A 265 0.25 -17.03 -6.02
N GLY A 266 -0.23 -16.85 -4.79
CA GLY A 266 0.10 -15.72 -3.93
C GLY A 266 1.61 -15.56 -3.70
N VAL A 267 2.30 -16.64 -3.37
CA VAL A 267 3.77 -16.67 -3.24
C VAL A 267 4.46 -16.26 -4.55
N LEU A 268 4.03 -16.83 -5.68
CA LEU A 268 4.61 -16.59 -7.01
C LEU A 268 4.42 -15.17 -7.51
N THR A 269 3.47 -14.41 -6.97
CA THR A 269 3.34 -12.97 -7.30
C THR A 269 4.64 -12.22 -7.02
N THR A 270 5.45 -12.65 -6.05
CA THR A 270 6.70 -11.97 -5.72
C THR A 270 7.79 -12.11 -6.78
N LEU A 271 7.67 -13.09 -7.69
CA LEU A 271 8.57 -13.19 -8.84
C LEU A 271 8.46 -11.97 -9.76
N ALA A 272 7.30 -11.31 -9.80
CA ALA A 272 7.12 -10.06 -10.55
C ALA A 272 8.06 -8.94 -10.06
N PHE A 273 8.50 -9.00 -8.80
CA PHE A 273 9.42 -8.02 -8.23
C PHE A 273 10.88 -8.20 -8.68
N LEU A 274 11.23 -9.33 -9.29
CA LEU A 274 12.54 -9.48 -9.95
C LEU A 274 12.70 -8.49 -11.11
N ALA A 275 11.58 -8.13 -11.75
CA ALA A 275 11.60 -7.09 -12.77
C ALA A 275 11.82 -5.70 -12.16
N GLU A 276 11.49 -5.46 -10.89
CA GLU A 276 11.47 -4.12 -10.29
C GLU A 276 12.84 -3.66 -9.76
N HIS A 277 13.07 -2.34 -9.76
CA HIS A 277 14.27 -1.78 -9.14
C HIS A 277 14.23 -1.92 -7.61
N GLU A 278 15.33 -2.32 -6.99
CA GLU A 278 15.47 -2.62 -5.55
C GLU A 278 14.81 -1.57 -4.62
N LYS A 279 15.14 -0.28 -4.77
CA LYS A 279 14.52 0.81 -3.98
C LYS A 279 12.99 0.84 -4.07
N ARG A 280 12.42 0.56 -5.24
CA ARG A 280 10.97 0.56 -5.46
C ARG A 280 10.35 -0.74 -4.97
N ARG A 281 11.04 -1.87 -5.16
CA ARG A 281 10.65 -3.18 -4.66
C ARG A 281 10.40 -3.17 -3.15
N GLY A 282 11.31 -2.61 -2.36
CA GLY A 282 11.12 -2.48 -0.91
C GLY A 282 9.88 -1.67 -0.54
N SER A 283 9.59 -0.58 -1.26
CA SER A 283 8.41 0.24 -1.02
C SER A 283 7.11 -0.50 -1.36
N VAL A 284 7.09 -1.23 -2.48
CA VAL A 284 5.91 -2.01 -2.88
C VAL A 284 5.67 -3.18 -1.92
N MET A 285 6.73 -3.85 -1.44
CA MET A 285 6.57 -4.96 -0.51
C MET A 285 6.18 -4.52 0.91
N LYS A 286 6.57 -3.31 1.33
CA LYS A 286 5.97 -2.69 2.52
C LYS A 286 4.46 -2.56 2.35
N ALA A 287 3.99 -2.09 1.19
CA ALA A 287 2.55 -1.99 0.93
C ALA A 287 1.87 -3.36 0.93
N VAL A 288 2.48 -4.40 0.33
CA VAL A 288 1.97 -5.78 0.42
C VAL A 288 1.88 -6.22 1.89
N GLY A 289 2.93 -6.01 2.68
CA GLY A 289 2.93 -6.33 4.12
C GLY A 289 1.84 -5.60 4.91
N VAL A 290 1.53 -4.35 4.55
CA VAL A 290 0.42 -3.58 5.17
C VAL A 290 -0.93 -4.24 4.89
N TYR A 291 -1.21 -4.62 3.63
CA TYR A 291 -2.45 -5.30 3.31
C TYR A 291 -2.52 -6.69 3.94
N SER A 292 -1.41 -7.44 3.96
CA SER A 292 -1.33 -8.75 4.59
C SER A 292 -1.57 -8.69 6.10
N THR A 293 -0.96 -7.74 6.80
CA THR A 293 -1.17 -7.55 8.25
C THR A 293 -2.60 -7.13 8.55
N GLY A 294 -3.20 -6.27 7.72
CA GLY A 294 -4.61 -5.91 7.83
C GLY A 294 -5.54 -7.13 7.66
N ALA A 295 -5.29 -7.96 6.63
CA ALA A 295 -6.05 -9.19 6.41
C ALA A 295 -5.89 -10.20 7.57
N VAL A 296 -4.67 -10.39 8.09
CA VAL A 296 -4.43 -11.26 9.25
C VAL A 296 -5.12 -10.72 10.50
N ALA A 297 -5.05 -9.41 10.75
CA ALA A 297 -5.73 -8.80 11.88
C ALA A 297 -7.25 -8.99 11.80
N ALA A 298 -7.85 -8.78 10.63
CA ALA A 298 -9.27 -9.01 10.43
C ALA A 298 -9.68 -10.47 10.67
N ARG A 299 -8.86 -11.42 10.23
CA ARG A 299 -9.06 -12.86 10.50
C ARG A 299 -9.00 -13.19 11.98
N LEU A 300 -8.03 -12.62 12.70
CA LEU A 300 -7.91 -12.81 14.14
C LEU A 300 -9.13 -12.25 14.88
N VAL A 301 -9.56 -11.04 14.52
CA VAL A 301 -10.78 -10.42 15.09
C VAL A 301 -12.01 -11.29 14.85
N ALA A 302 -12.20 -11.76 13.61
CA ALA A 302 -13.31 -12.65 13.25
C ALA A 302 -13.25 -13.99 14.01
N ALA A 303 -12.06 -14.60 14.13
CA ALA A 303 -11.87 -15.86 14.86
C ALA A 303 -12.09 -15.71 16.36
N LEU A 304 -11.77 -14.53 16.92
CA LEU A 304 -11.98 -14.20 18.33
C LEU A 304 -13.43 -13.77 18.63
N GLY A 305 -14.31 -13.70 17.62
CA GLY A 305 -15.72 -13.34 17.80
C GLY A 305 -15.93 -11.93 18.34
N VAL A 306 -14.95 -11.03 18.17
CA VAL A 306 -15.07 -9.65 18.68
C VAL A 306 -16.05 -8.90 17.78
N PRO A 307 -17.19 -8.40 18.31
CA PRO A 307 -18.15 -7.69 17.51
C PRO A 307 -17.53 -6.41 16.94
N PRO A 308 -17.85 -6.02 15.69
CA PRO A 308 -17.42 -4.73 15.18
C PRO A 308 -17.99 -3.65 16.10
N LYS A 309 -17.11 -2.80 16.66
CA LYS A 309 -17.59 -1.63 17.41
C LYS A 309 -18.41 -0.76 16.44
N ALA A 310 -19.68 -0.56 16.80
CA ALA A 310 -20.60 0.36 16.13
C ALA A 310 -20.05 1.79 16.08
#